data_AF-A0A131ZY77-F1
#
_entry.id   AF-A0A131ZY77-F1
#
_cell.length_a   1.000
_cell.length_b   1.000
_cell.length_c   1.000
_cell.angle_alpha   90.00
_cell.angle_beta   90.00
_cell.angle_gamma   90.00
#
_symmetry.space_group_name_H-M   'P 1'
#
loop_
_entity.id
_entity.type
_entity.pdbx_description
1 polymer ?
#
loop_
_entity_poly.entity_id
_entity_poly.type
_entity_poly.pdbx_seq_one_letter_code
_entity_poly.pdbx_strand_id
1 'polypeptide(L)'
;MARFEINERVKDFVDKKIASRKVVIFSKTTCPFCINAKKIFEEYQIDSNEIESIEIENDPDCSEIQSYLKSITGASTVPRVFINGQCIGGCNDTVRLHQQGTLSELLSSSKSA
;
A
#
# COMPACT_ATOMS: atom_id res chain seq x y z
N MET A 1 30.31 6.07 -1.20
CA MET A 1 28.95 5.47 -1.19
C MET A 1 28.03 6.44 -0.50
N ALA A 2 27.20 7.17 -1.25
CA ALA A 2 26.25 8.10 -0.67
C ALA A 2 25.21 7.29 0.10
N ARG A 3 25.26 7.40 1.43
CA ARG A 3 24.20 6.95 2.33
C ARG A 3 22.96 7.72 1.89
N PHE A 4 21.95 7.01 1.38
CA PHE A 4 20.63 7.58 1.15
C PHE A 4 20.18 8.23 2.46
N GLU A 5 20.24 9.55 2.55
CA GLU A 5 19.48 10.28 3.55
C GLU A 5 18.02 10.09 3.14
N ILE A 6 17.37 9.08 3.73
CA ILE A 6 15.93 9.00 3.69
C ILE A 6 15.44 10.29 4.34
N ASN A 7 14.71 11.09 3.57
CA ASN A 7 14.06 12.28 4.06
C ASN A 7 13.11 11.87 5.19
N GLU A 8 13.44 12.18 6.45
CA GLU A 8 12.67 11.80 7.64
C GLU A 8 11.18 12.18 7.51
N ARG A 9 10.89 13.28 6.80
CA ARG A 9 9.51 13.70 6.47
C ARG A 9 8.75 12.65 5.66
N VAL A 10 9.39 12.09 4.65
CA VAL A 10 8.81 11.08 3.74
C VAL A 10 8.61 9.78 4.48
N LYS A 11 9.60 9.37 5.27
CA LYS A 11 9.50 8.22 6.17
C LYS A 11 8.28 8.35 7.08
N ASP A 12 8.19 9.46 7.81
CA ASP A 12 7.08 9.73 8.73
C ASP A 12 5.73 9.74 8.02
N PHE A 13 5.65 10.35 6.84
CA PHE A 13 4.43 10.37 6.04
C PHE A 13 3.98 8.95 5.68
N VAL A 14 4.88 8.15 5.10
CA VAL A 14 4.57 6.78 4.67
C VAL A 14 4.22 5.90 5.86
N ASP A 15 5.00 5.95 6.94
CA ASP A 15 4.77 5.12 8.14
C ASP A 15 3.43 5.47 8.81
N LYS A 16 3.11 6.77 8.95
CA LYS A 16 1.81 7.21 9.50
C LYS A 16 0.65 6.76 8.64
N LYS A 17 0.80 6.82 7.31
CA LYS A 17 -0.21 6.35 6.37
C LYS A 17 -0.40 4.84 6.42
N ILE A 18 0.67 4.05 6.47
CA ILE A 18 0.60 2.59 6.65
C ILE A 18 -0.13 2.23 7.95
N ALA A 19 0.06 3.05 9.00
CA ALA A 19 -0.58 2.84 10.29
C ALA A 19 -2.04 3.37 10.37
N SER A 20 -2.47 4.28 9.49
CA SER A 20 -3.73 5.04 9.64
C SER A 20 -4.99 4.20 9.45
N ARG A 21 -4.93 3.20 8.57
CA ARG A 21 -6.07 2.35 8.19
C ARG A 21 -5.67 0.89 8.19
N LYS A 22 -6.67 0.02 8.10
CA LYS A 22 -6.47 -1.42 7.99
C LYS A 22 -5.90 -1.78 6.62
N VAL A 23 -6.46 -1.23 5.56
CA VAL A 23 -5.96 -1.37 4.19
C VAL A 23 -5.46 -0.04 3.67
N VAL A 24 -4.23 -0.02 3.19
CA VAL A 24 -3.60 1.18 2.63
C VAL A 24 -3.01 0.84 1.26
N ILE A 25 -3.35 1.62 0.25
CA ILE A 25 -2.90 1.40 -1.13
C ILE A 25 -2.16 2.65 -1.61
N PHE A 26 -0.83 2.59 -1.71
CA PHE A 26 -0.09 3.62 -2.43
C PHE A 26 -0.31 3.43 -3.93
N SER A 27 -0.76 4.49 -4.60
CA SER A 27 -1.41 4.40 -5.90
C SER A 27 -1.06 5.58 -6.82
N LYS A 28 -1.42 5.43 -8.09
CA LYS A 28 -1.47 6.53 -9.06
C LYS A 28 -2.78 6.44 -9.82
N THR A 29 -3.49 7.56 -9.99
CA THR A 29 -4.87 7.59 -10.51
C THR A 29 -5.05 6.87 -11.83
N THR A 30 -4.12 7.03 -12.77
CA THR A 30 -4.22 6.46 -14.14
C THR A 30 -3.53 5.10 -14.30
N CYS A 31 -3.01 4.52 -13.22
CA CYS A 31 -2.31 3.24 -13.29
C CYS A 31 -3.31 2.07 -13.37
N PRO A 32 -3.30 1.27 -14.45
CA PRO A 32 -4.26 0.16 -14.60
C PRO A 32 -4.14 -0.91 -13.51
N PHE A 33 -2.92 -1.18 -13.04
CA PHE A 33 -2.68 -2.11 -11.93
C PHE A 33 -3.24 -1.59 -10.60
N CYS A 34 -3.21 -0.27 -10.40
CA CYS A 34 -3.81 0.35 -9.22
C CYS A 34 -5.34 0.23 -9.26
N ILE A 35 -5.95 0.54 -10.40
CA ILE A 35 -7.39 0.40 -10.60
C ILE A 35 -7.83 -1.04 -10.34
N ASN A 36 -7.09 -2.02 -10.85
CA ASN A 36 -7.41 -3.42 -10.65
C ASN A 36 -7.30 -3.85 -9.18
N ALA A 37 -6.23 -3.44 -8.48
CA ALA A 37 -6.09 -3.75 -7.05
C ALA A 37 -7.23 -3.14 -6.21
N LYS A 38 -7.63 -1.88 -6.49
CA LYS A 38 -8.75 -1.23 -5.79
C LYS A 38 -10.07 -1.97 -6.01
N LYS A 39 -10.37 -2.39 -7.24
CA LYS A 39 -11.58 -3.17 -7.57
C LYS A 39 -11.67 -4.47 -6.79
N ILE A 40 -10.56 -5.18 -6.61
CA ILE A 40 -10.55 -6.41 -5.79
C ILE A 40 -10.98 -6.10 -4.35
N PHE A 41 -10.53 -5.00 -3.77
CA PHE A 41 -10.93 -4.61 -2.41
C PHE A 41 -12.39 -4.14 -2.31
N GLU A 42 -12.96 -3.60 -3.39
CA GLU A 42 -14.40 -3.25 -3.45
C GLU A 42 -15.29 -4.49 -3.29
N GLU A 43 -14.83 -5.69 -3.68
CA GLU A 43 -15.57 -6.95 -3.51
C GLU A 43 -15.74 -7.37 -2.05
N TYR A 44 -14.89 -6.87 -1.14
CA TYR A 44 -14.88 -7.28 0.27
C TYR A 44 -15.72 -6.39 1.20
N GLN A 45 -16.43 -5.38 0.67
CA GLN A 45 -17.31 -4.50 1.45
C GLN A 45 -16.65 -3.91 2.71
N ILE A 46 -15.36 -3.55 2.60
CA ILE A 46 -14.59 -2.97 3.69
C ILE A 46 -15.17 -1.60 4.04
N ASP A 47 -15.32 -1.29 5.33
CA ASP A 47 -15.76 0.03 5.79
C ASP A 47 -14.86 1.12 5.19
N SER A 48 -15.43 2.23 4.73
CA SER A 48 -14.67 3.33 4.14
C SER A 48 -13.67 3.97 5.12
N ASN A 49 -13.86 3.74 6.42
CA ASN A 49 -12.93 4.13 7.48
C ASN A 49 -11.83 3.09 7.75
N GLU A 50 -11.83 1.95 7.06
CA GLU A 50 -10.80 0.91 7.19
C GLU A 50 -9.91 0.81 5.96
N ILE A 51 -10.24 1.47 4.85
CA ILE A 51 -9.45 1.47 3.61
C ILE A 51 -9.13 2.89 3.11
N GLU A 52 -7.90 3.11 2.69
CA GLU A 52 -7.47 4.38 2.08
C GLU A 52 -6.53 4.12 0.88
N SER A 53 -6.77 4.84 -0.22
CA SER A 53 -5.84 4.92 -1.34
C SER A 53 -5.12 6.27 -1.32
N ILE A 54 -3.81 6.24 -1.49
CA ILE A 54 -2.93 7.41 -1.45
C ILE A 54 -2.39 7.61 -2.86
N GLU A 55 -2.94 8.59 -3.56
CA GLU A 55 -2.48 8.98 -4.90
C GLU A 55 -1.22 9.85 -4.77
N ILE A 56 -0.09 9.35 -5.26
CA ILE A 56 1.22 10.01 -5.10
C ILE A 56 1.72 10.70 -6.36
N GLU A 57 1.00 10.66 -7.48
CA GLU A 57 1.49 11.17 -8.78
C GLU A 57 1.84 12.66 -8.78
N ASN A 58 1.14 13.47 -7.98
CA ASN A 58 1.33 14.91 -7.88
C ASN A 58 2.02 15.32 -6.57
N ASP A 59 2.46 14.34 -5.77
CA ASP A 59 3.21 14.62 -4.55
C ASP A 59 4.63 15.09 -4.92
N PRO A 60 5.12 16.22 -4.40
CA PRO A 60 6.47 16.71 -4.71
C PRO A 60 7.57 15.72 -4.29
N ASP A 61 7.31 14.87 -3.30
CA ASP A 61 8.23 13.84 -2.81
C ASP A 61 7.93 12.45 -3.42
N CYS A 62 7.19 12.36 -4.54
CA CYS A 62 6.78 11.08 -5.15
C CYS A 62 7.96 10.10 -5.37
N SER A 63 9.10 10.58 -5.84
CA SER A 63 10.29 9.74 -6.10
C SER A 63 10.90 9.20 -4.80
N GLU A 64 10.92 10.01 -3.76
CA GLU A 64 11.39 9.70 -2.41
C GLU A 64 10.42 8.73 -1.72
N ILE A 65 9.11 8.92 -1.88
CA ILE A 65 8.08 7.99 -1.40
C ILE A 65 8.28 6.63 -2.05
N GLN A 66 8.43 6.58 -3.38
CA GLN A 66 8.68 5.32 -4.10
C GLN A 66 10.02 4.67 -3.70
N SER A 67 11.05 5.48 -3.42
CA SER A 67 12.34 5.02 -2.89
C SER A 67 12.22 4.43 -1.48
N TYR A 68 11.47 5.08 -0.60
CA TYR A 68 11.23 4.59 0.76
C TYR A 68 10.38 3.32 0.76
N LEU A 69 9.30 3.28 -0.04
CA LEU A 69 8.51 2.08 -0.27
C LEU A 69 9.37 0.91 -0.75
N LYS A 70 10.33 1.16 -1.67
CA LYS A 70 11.30 0.13 -2.08
C LYS A 70 12.16 -0.37 -0.93
N SER A 71 12.60 0.52 -0.04
CA SER A 71 13.44 0.14 1.11
C SER A 71 12.71 -0.78 2.09
N ILE A 72 11.39 -0.60 2.28
CA ILE A 72 10.59 -1.39 3.24
C ILE A 72 9.80 -2.55 2.61
N THR A 73 9.59 -2.53 1.28
CA THR A 73 8.79 -3.57 0.57
C THR A 73 9.56 -4.33 -0.49
N GLY A 74 10.78 -3.89 -0.84
CA GLY A 74 11.57 -4.44 -1.95
C GLY A 74 11.21 -3.89 -3.34
N ALA A 75 10.13 -3.11 -3.50
CA ALA A 75 9.71 -2.57 -4.80
C ALA A 75 9.28 -1.09 -4.72
N SER A 76 9.64 -0.31 -5.75
CA SER A 76 9.23 1.10 -5.88
C SER A 76 7.93 1.29 -6.68
N THR A 77 7.36 0.22 -7.24
CA THR A 77 6.23 0.29 -8.17
C THR A 77 4.90 0.42 -7.43
N VAL A 78 3.98 1.23 -7.97
CA VAL A 78 2.58 1.23 -7.56
C VAL A 78 1.79 0.14 -8.32
N PRO A 79 0.75 -0.45 -7.71
CA PRO A 79 0.34 -0.25 -6.33
C PRO A 79 1.33 -0.92 -5.35
N ARG A 80 1.48 -0.34 -4.15
CA ARG A 80 1.96 -1.03 -2.95
C ARG A 80 0.81 -1.13 -1.97
N VAL A 81 0.46 -2.36 -1.58
CA VAL A 81 -0.71 -2.63 -0.75
C VAL A 81 -0.25 -3.12 0.62
N PHE A 82 -0.84 -2.54 1.66
CA PHE A 82 -0.61 -2.88 3.05
C PHE A 82 -1.91 -3.30 3.71
N ILE A 83 -1.86 -4.36 4.51
CA ILE A 83 -2.96 -4.81 5.38
C ILE A 83 -2.44 -4.91 6.80
N ASN A 84 -3.12 -4.28 7.76
CA ASN A 84 -2.71 -4.21 9.15
C ASN A 84 -1.26 -3.71 9.33
N GLY A 85 -0.81 -2.81 8.45
CA GLY A 85 0.55 -2.27 8.44
C GLY A 85 1.61 -3.15 7.77
N GLN A 86 1.26 -4.35 7.32
CA GLN A 86 2.17 -5.28 6.64
C GLN A 86 2.01 -5.19 5.13
N CYS A 87 3.11 -5.11 4.39
CA CYS A 87 3.08 -5.10 2.93
C CYS A 87 2.71 -6.48 2.40
N ILE A 88 1.67 -6.56 1.56
CA ILE A 88 1.28 -7.80 0.87
C ILE A 88 1.78 -7.85 -0.59
N GLY A 89 2.40 -6.76 -1.07
CA GLY A 89 2.96 -6.66 -2.42
C GLY A 89 2.21 -5.68 -3.32
N GLY A 90 2.11 -6.04 -4.62
CA GLY A 90 1.42 -5.24 -5.63
C GLY A 90 0.19 -5.91 -6.19
N CYS A 91 -0.29 -5.43 -7.35
CA CYS A 91 -1.50 -5.94 -7.98
C CYS A 91 -1.47 -7.46 -8.20
N ASN A 92 -0.35 -8.02 -8.68
CA ASN A 92 -0.24 -9.48 -8.91
C ASN A 92 -0.33 -10.27 -7.59
N ASP A 93 0.28 -9.77 -6.53
CA ASP A 93 0.21 -10.40 -5.21
C ASP A 93 -1.22 -10.30 -4.64
N THR A 94 -1.88 -9.15 -4.80
CA THR A 94 -3.28 -8.95 -4.43
C THR A 94 -4.20 -9.92 -5.17
N VAL A 95 -4.06 -10.05 -6.49
CA VAL A 95 -4.82 -11.01 -7.31
C VAL A 95 -4.58 -12.44 -6.84
N ARG A 96 -3.32 -12.83 -6.61
CA ARG A 96 -2.98 -14.17 -6.13
C ARG A 96 -3.62 -14.47 -4.78
N LEU A 97 -3.50 -13.56 -3.81
CA LEU A 97 -4.07 -13.74 -2.47
C LEU A 97 -5.60 -13.76 -2.49
N HIS A 98 -6.23 -12.98 -3.36
CA HIS A 98 -7.68 -13.01 -3.57
C HIS A 98 -8.13 -14.37 -4.11
N GLN A 99 -7.49 -14.87 -5.17
CA GLN A 99 -7.79 -16.17 -5.77
C GLN A 99 -7.55 -17.34 -4.82
N GLN A 100 -6.59 -17.21 -3.91
CA GLN A 100 -6.29 -18.23 -2.89
C GLN A 100 -7.24 -18.16 -1.68
N GLY A 101 -8.10 -17.16 -1.56
CA GLY A 101 -8.94 -16.92 -0.39
C GLY A 101 -8.21 -16.31 0.81
N THR A 102 -6.87 -16.37 0.84
CA THR A 102 -6.01 -15.81 1.91
C THR A 102 -6.23 -14.32 2.12
N LEU A 103 -6.59 -13.55 1.07
CA LEU A 103 -6.90 -12.13 1.24
C LEU A 103 -8.08 -11.90 2.20
N SER A 104 -9.09 -12.77 2.18
CA SER A 104 -10.23 -12.72 3.11
C SER A 104 -9.81 -12.92 4.56
N GLU A 105 -8.89 -13.87 4.78
CA GLU A 105 -8.34 -14.17 6.11
C GLU A 105 -7.54 -12.98 6.65
N LEU A 106 -6.69 -12.38 5.82
CA LEU A 106 -5.92 -11.19 6.17
C LEU A 106 -6.85 -10.01 6.53
N LEU A 107 -7.93 -9.83 5.77
CA LEU A 107 -8.94 -8.81 6.04
C LEU A 107 -9.79 -9.12 7.28
N SER A 108 -9.90 -10.38 7.71
CA SER A 108 -10.62 -10.75 8.93
C SER A 108 -9.74 -10.67 10.18
N SER A 109 -8.40 -10.68 10.00
CA SER A 109 -7.45 -10.54 11.10
C SER A 109 -7.46 -9.12 11.68
N SER A 110 -7.41 -9.02 13.01
CA SER A 110 -7.17 -7.76 13.71
C SER A 110 -5.66 -7.47 13.77
N LYS A 111 -5.28 -6.18 13.80
CA LYS A 111 -3.91 -5.79 14.18
C LYS A 111 -3.59 -6.47 15.51
N SER A 112 -2.62 -7.38 15.49
CA SER A 112 -2.05 -7.89 16.74
C SER A 112 -1.36 -6.71 17.41
N ALA A 113 -1.79 -6.41 18.65
CA ALA A 113 -1.32 -5.28 19.45
C ALA A 113 0.16 -5.43 19.85
#